data_AF-A0AB36NZ02-F1
#
_entry.id   AF-A0AB36NZ02-F1
#
_cell.length_a   1.000
_cell.length_b   1.000
_cell.length_c   1.000
_cell.angle_alpha   90.00
_cell.angle_beta   90.00
_cell.angle_gamma   90.00
#
_symmetry.space_group_name_H-M   'P 1'
#
loop_
_entity.id
_entity.type
_entity.pdbx_description
1 polymer ?
#
loop_
_entity_poly.entity_id
_entity_poly.type
_entity_poly.pdbx_seq_one_letter_code
_entity_poly.pdbx_strand_id
1 'polypeptide(L)'
;MKNELQNIISGKSQVRHGNSIQTISRYLRKSKSASGTFESGKQIKSEETALIKEFCNRNSFWITYININAFISSGAEQKVYLQNKHKVIKLNDSIYYESWKDYFNNLLLNNYFFPDTAYQLIGFYEQDDTLYAVVEQKFVESNCDTELENVKQFLISNGFVNTRNNDYFNPEVGIILEDLHDENVLTFDDNLFFIDTVFYLTEAFYKDQ
;
A
#
# COMPACT_ATOMS: atom_id res chain seq x y z
N MET A 1 8.64 -17.59 -4.88
CA MET A 1 7.90 -16.38 -4.43
C MET A 1 8.82 -15.30 -3.85
N LYS A 2 9.64 -15.56 -2.82
CA LYS A 2 10.48 -14.54 -2.16
C LYS A 2 11.36 -13.71 -3.11
N ASN A 3 12.14 -14.36 -3.98
CA ASN A 3 13.03 -13.67 -4.93
C ASN A 3 12.27 -12.73 -5.89
N GLU A 4 11.06 -13.11 -6.28
CA GLU A 4 10.22 -12.29 -7.16
C GLU A 4 9.73 -11.03 -6.44
N LEU A 5 9.25 -11.16 -5.21
CA LEU A 5 8.84 -10.04 -4.36
C LEU A 5 10.02 -9.09 -4.06
N GLN A 6 11.22 -9.63 -3.80
CA GLN A 6 12.44 -8.84 -3.67
C GLN A 6 12.79 -8.12 -4.97
N ASN A 7 12.59 -8.75 -6.14
CA ASN A 7 12.78 -8.10 -7.44
C ASN A 7 11.75 -6.99 -7.66
N ILE A 8 10.51 -7.15 -7.22
CA ILE A 8 9.47 -6.11 -7.28
C ILE A 8 9.84 -4.93 -6.37
N ILE A 9 10.17 -5.17 -5.09
CA ILE A 9 10.53 -4.11 -4.13
C ILE A 9 11.83 -3.39 -4.54
N SER A 10 12.79 -4.11 -5.11
CA SER A 10 14.03 -3.51 -5.63
C SER A 10 13.81 -2.73 -6.93
N GLY A 11 12.68 -2.93 -7.62
CA GLY A 11 12.35 -2.30 -8.91
C GLY A 11 13.00 -2.96 -10.12
N LYS A 12 13.36 -4.25 -10.01
CA LYS A 12 13.86 -5.12 -11.09
C LYS A 12 12.73 -5.82 -11.87
N SER A 13 11.60 -6.06 -11.21
CA SER A 13 10.37 -6.61 -11.80
C SER A 13 9.20 -5.66 -11.61
N GLN A 14 8.15 -5.82 -12.42
CA GLN A 14 6.95 -4.97 -12.37
C GLN A 14 5.74 -5.75 -11.82
N VAL A 15 4.84 -5.01 -11.18
CA VAL A 15 3.47 -5.44 -10.88
C VAL A 15 2.50 -4.47 -11.54
N ARG A 16 1.22 -4.85 -11.59
CA ARG A 16 0.17 -3.96 -12.06
C ARG A 16 0.25 -2.62 -11.30
N HIS A 17 0.24 -1.52 -12.04
CA HIS A 17 0.35 -0.15 -11.50
C HIS A 17 1.62 0.15 -10.66
N GLY A 18 2.68 -0.67 -10.76
CA GLY A 18 3.91 -0.51 -9.96
C GLY A 18 4.85 0.62 -10.37
N ASN A 19 4.76 1.12 -11.61
CA ASN A 19 5.73 2.06 -12.19
C ASN A 19 5.98 3.32 -11.34
N SER A 20 4.93 4.05 -10.96
CA SER A 20 5.05 5.29 -10.18
C SER A 20 5.59 5.00 -8.77
N ILE A 21 5.07 3.94 -8.13
CA ILE A 21 5.43 3.53 -6.77
C ILE A 21 6.92 3.18 -6.69
N GLN A 22 7.42 2.40 -7.66
CA GLN A 22 8.83 2.04 -7.72
C GLN A 22 9.73 3.20 -8.13
N THR A 23 9.24 4.13 -8.95
CA THR A 23 9.99 5.31 -9.35
C THR A 23 10.29 6.20 -8.15
N ILE A 24 9.29 6.49 -7.32
CA ILE A 24 9.49 7.29 -6.11
C ILE A 24 10.29 6.52 -5.05
N SER A 25 10.05 5.22 -4.88
CA SER A 25 10.84 4.36 -3.98
C SER A 25 12.33 4.35 -4.35
N ARG A 26 12.64 4.35 -5.66
CA ARG A 26 14.01 4.43 -6.17
C ARG A 26 14.63 5.81 -5.91
N TYR A 27 13.85 6.88 -6.05
CA TYR A 27 14.29 8.25 -5.74
C TYR A 27 14.72 8.36 -4.27
N LEU A 28 13.85 7.93 -3.34
CA LEU A 28 14.14 7.95 -1.90
C LEU A 28 15.40 7.14 -1.55
N ARG A 29 15.54 5.94 -2.11
CA ARG A 29 16.71 5.07 -1.88
C ARG A 29 18.03 5.72 -2.31
N LYS A 30 18.04 6.38 -3.48
CA LYS A 30 19.23 7.07 -3.99
C LYS A 30 19.61 8.25 -3.11
N SER A 31 18.63 9.03 -2.66
CA SER A 31 18.87 10.19 -1.79
C SER A 31 19.39 9.78 -0.40
N LYS A 32 18.88 8.69 0.18
CA LYS A 32 19.34 8.18 1.49
C LYS A 32 20.77 7.64 1.47
N SER A 33 21.21 7.04 0.36
CA SER A 33 22.60 6.55 0.24
C SER A 33 23.66 7.65 0.34
N ALA A 34 23.26 8.93 0.22
CA ALA A 34 24.15 10.07 0.36
C ALA A 34 24.22 10.64 1.79
N SER A 35 23.32 10.30 2.72
CA SER A 35 23.20 10.99 4.04
C SER A 35 23.88 10.29 5.23
N GLY A 36 24.17 8.99 5.17
CA GLY A 36 25.14 8.33 6.07
C GLY A 36 24.85 8.25 7.59
N THR A 37 23.69 8.67 8.09
CA THR A 37 23.38 8.72 9.53
C THR A 37 22.47 7.60 10.03
N PHE A 38 22.65 7.20 11.30
CA PHE A 38 21.69 6.38 12.05
C PHE A 38 20.54 7.29 12.52
N GLU A 39 19.33 7.05 12.01
CA GLU A 39 18.18 7.92 12.20
C GLU A 39 17.02 7.15 12.83
N SER A 40 16.24 7.82 13.68
CA SER A 40 14.99 7.26 14.22
C SER A 40 13.90 7.16 13.14
N GLY A 41 12.90 6.27 13.29
CA GLY A 41 11.81 6.12 12.31
C GLY A 41 11.07 7.44 12.00
N LYS A 42 10.78 8.25 13.03
CA LYS A 42 10.16 9.58 12.84
C LYS A 42 11.03 10.53 12.00
N GLN A 43 12.34 10.50 12.23
CA GLN A 43 13.28 11.31 11.45
C GLN A 43 13.30 10.84 9.99
N ILE A 44 13.42 9.53 9.76
CA ILE A 44 13.38 8.93 8.41
C ILE A 44 12.12 9.37 7.66
N LYS A 45 10.94 9.28 8.29
CA LYS A 45 9.68 9.66 7.65
C LYS A 45 9.62 11.15 7.29
N SER A 46 10.15 12.02 8.15
CA SER A 46 10.21 13.46 7.88
C SER A 46 11.16 13.81 6.72
N GLU A 47 12.29 13.12 6.63
CA GLU A 47 13.24 13.27 5.52
C GLU A 47 12.67 12.75 4.20
N GLU A 48 12.02 11.57 4.23
CA GLU A 48 11.31 11.02 3.08
C GLU A 48 10.19 11.96 2.62
N THR A 49 9.45 12.58 3.55
CA THR A 49 8.43 13.59 3.24
C THR A 49 9.03 14.77 2.48
N ALA A 50 10.15 15.32 2.95
CA ALA A 50 10.83 16.42 2.27
C ALA A 50 11.31 16.03 0.86
N LEU A 51 11.87 14.83 0.72
CA LEU A 51 12.29 14.29 -0.58
C LEU A 51 11.12 14.05 -1.53
N ILE A 52 9.96 13.58 -1.04
CA ILE A 52 8.76 13.43 -1.86
C ILE A 52 8.28 14.80 -2.36
N LYS A 53 8.23 15.83 -1.49
CA LYS A 53 7.87 17.19 -1.91
C LYS A 53 8.78 17.71 -3.02
N GLU A 54 10.10 17.51 -2.88
CA GLU A 54 11.09 17.85 -3.90
C GLU A 54 10.85 17.08 -5.21
N PHE A 55 10.59 15.78 -5.13
CA PHE A 55 10.26 14.94 -6.28
C PHE A 55 9.02 15.47 -7.01
N CYS A 56 7.96 15.80 -6.28
CA CYS A 56 6.72 16.31 -6.85
C CYS A 56 6.92 17.66 -7.54
N ASN A 57 7.70 18.57 -6.94
CA ASN A 57 8.05 19.86 -7.53
C ASN A 57 8.82 19.71 -8.86
N ARG A 58 9.73 18.73 -8.95
CA ARG A 58 10.55 18.49 -10.15
C ARG A 58 9.84 17.78 -11.27
N ASN A 59 8.85 16.94 -10.95
CA ASN A 59 8.23 16.01 -11.90
C ASN A 59 6.75 16.30 -12.15
N SER A 60 6.23 17.44 -11.69
CA SER A 60 4.80 17.80 -11.78
C SER A 60 3.88 16.70 -11.23
N PHE A 61 4.27 16.10 -10.10
CA PHE A 61 3.58 14.95 -9.50
C PHE A 61 2.61 15.34 -8.36
N TRP A 62 2.26 16.64 -8.31
CA TRP A 62 1.25 17.18 -7.42
C TRP A 62 -0.14 17.09 -8.03
N ILE A 63 -1.09 16.57 -7.27
CA ILE A 63 -2.52 16.71 -7.52
C ILE A 63 -2.96 18.02 -6.88
N THR A 64 -3.55 18.92 -7.66
CA THR A 64 -3.96 20.25 -7.19
C THR A 64 -5.46 20.36 -6.93
N TYR A 65 -6.24 19.34 -7.32
CA TYR A 65 -7.68 19.32 -7.16
C TYR A 65 -8.17 17.92 -6.80
N ILE A 66 -8.95 17.83 -5.73
CA ILE A 66 -9.72 16.66 -5.33
C ILE A 66 -11.19 17.09 -5.23
N ASN A 67 -12.09 16.34 -5.87
CA ASN A 67 -13.51 16.62 -5.78
C ASN A 67 -14.05 16.19 -4.40
N ILE A 68 -14.07 17.12 -3.46
CA ILE A 68 -14.54 16.86 -2.08
C ILE A 68 -16.02 16.42 -2.01
N ASN A 69 -16.85 16.80 -2.98
CA ASN A 69 -18.26 16.42 -3.03
C ASN A 69 -18.46 14.93 -3.36
N ALA A 70 -17.40 14.25 -3.80
CA ALA A 70 -17.43 12.82 -4.09
C ALA A 70 -17.09 11.94 -2.87
N PHE A 71 -16.97 12.52 -1.67
CA PHE A 71 -16.62 11.80 -0.45
C PHE A 71 -17.57 10.62 -0.18
N ILE A 72 -17.00 9.45 0.10
CA ILE A 72 -17.75 8.22 0.45
C ILE A 72 -17.55 7.90 1.94
N SER A 73 -16.29 7.80 2.36
CA SER A 73 -15.92 7.33 3.69
C SER A 73 -14.55 7.85 4.12
N SER A 74 -14.28 7.78 5.42
CA SER A 74 -12.98 8.09 6.01
C SER A 74 -12.64 7.10 7.13
N GLY A 75 -11.42 6.56 7.10
CA GLY A 75 -10.76 5.92 8.23
C GLY A 75 -9.88 6.91 9.00
N ALA A 76 -9.02 6.40 9.89
CA ALA A 76 -8.11 7.25 10.68
C ALA A 76 -6.99 7.86 9.82
N GLU A 77 -6.59 7.17 8.76
CA GLU A 77 -5.45 7.45 7.88
C GLU A 77 -5.86 7.79 6.44
N GLN A 78 -7.10 7.47 6.08
CA GLN A 78 -7.53 7.46 4.68
C GLN A 78 -8.86 8.17 4.45
N LYS A 79 -8.93 8.96 3.37
CA LYS A 79 -10.18 9.55 2.87
C LYS A 79 -10.49 9.00 1.48
N VAL A 80 -11.72 8.53 1.26
CA VAL A 80 -12.14 7.86 0.03
C VAL A 80 -13.16 8.72 -0.73
N TYR A 81 -12.92 8.90 -2.04
CA TYR A 81 -13.72 9.73 -2.94
C TYR A 81 -14.14 8.92 -4.17
N LEU A 82 -15.42 8.93 -4.52
CA LEU A 82 -15.95 8.25 -5.71
C LEU A 82 -15.59 9.03 -6.98
N GLN A 83 -14.66 8.51 -7.77
CA GLN A 83 -14.31 9.16 -9.03
C GLN A 83 -15.40 8.92 -10.09
N ASN A 84 -15.90 7.68 -10.14
CA ASN A 84 -17.01 7.23 -10.99
C ASN A 84 -17.50 5.86 -10.48
N LYS A 85 -18.47 5.25 -11.17
CA LYS A 85 -19.05 3.94 -10.80
C LYS A 85 -18.05 2.76 -10.70
N HIS A 86 -16.81 2.93 -11.13
CA HIS A 86 -15.83 1.84 -11.21
C HIS A 86 -14.54 2.13 -10.43
N LYS A 87 -14.35 3.34 -9.90
CA LYS A 87 -13.08 3.77 -9.31
C LYS A 87 -13.26 4.71 -8.14
N VAL A 88 -12.36 4.55 -7.17
CA VAL A 88 -12.20 5.46 -6.04
C VAL A 88 -10.81 6.10 -6.05
N ILE A 89 -10.75 7.33 -5.57
CA ILE A 89 -9.52 8.01 -5.19
C ILE A 89 -9.40 7.94 -3.68
N LYS A 90 -8.22 7.56 -3.19
CA LYS A 90 -7.91 7.53 -1.77
C LYS A 90 -6.74 8.46 -1.46
N LEU A 91 -6.90 9.28 -0.42
CA LEU A 91 -5.83 10.08 0.17
C LEU A 91 -5.32 9.36 1.40
N ASN A 92 -4.06 8.96 1.44
CA ASN A 92 -3.46 8.25 2.57
C ASN A 92 -2.24 9.02 3.09
N ASP A 93 -2.22 9.35 4.38
CA ASP A 93 -1.14 10.10 5.04
C ASP A 93 0.02 9.21 5.54
N SER A 94 -0.08 7.90 5.30
CA SER A 94 0.83 6.83 5.74
C SER A 94 0.99 6.69 7.25
N ILE A 95 0.10 7.23 8.09
CA ILE A 95 0.33 7.32 9.56
C ILE A 95 0.64 5.97 10.24
N TYR A 96 0.07 4.87 9.72
CA TYR A 96 0.32 3.49 10.21
C TYR A 96 1.70 2.91 9.86
N TYR A 97 2.49 3.60 9.04
CA TYR A 97 3.80 3.16 8.61
C TYR A 97 4.89 4.01 9.24
N GLU A 98 5.98 3.38 9.67
CA GLU A 98 7.15 4.08 10.22
C GLU A 98 7.83 4.98 9.18
N SER A 99 7.66 4.67 7.90
CA SER A 99 8.34 5.28 6.77
C SER A 99 7.44 5.26 5.52
N TRP A 100 7.61 6.23 4.61
CA TRP A 100 6.94 6.22 3.30
C TRP A 100 7.37 5.03 2.45
N LYS A 101 8.62 4.57 2.59
CA LYS A 101 9.10 3.36 1.93
C LYS A 101 8.26 2.13 2.33
N ASP A 102 7.89 2.02 3.61
CA ASP A 102 7.08 0.89 4.07
C ASP A 102 5.67 0.97 3.51
N TYR A 103 5.08 2.17 3.44
CA TYR A 103 3.81 2.39 2.74
C TYR A 103 3.90 2.00 1.25
N PHE A 104 4.97 2.39 0.54
CA PHE A 104 5.13 2.01 -0.86
C PHE A 104 5.34 0.50 -1.05
N ASN A 105 6.04 -0.15 -0.13
CA ASN A 105 6.13 -1.61 -0.11
C ASN A 105 4.75 -2.25 0.08
N ASN A 106 3.92 -1.72 0.98
CA ASN A 106 2.54 -2.17 1.14
C ASN A 106 1.75 -2.15 -0.17
N LEU A 107 1.79 -1.02 -0.89
CA LEU A 107 1.11 -0.91 -2.18
C LEU A 107 1.62 -1.94 -3.20
N LEU A 108 2.93 -2.16 -3.28
CA LEU A 108 3.50 -3.15 -4.21
C LEU A 108 3.11 -4.58 -3.85
N LEU A 109 3.05 -4.90 -2.55
CA LEU A 109 2.64 -6.21 -2.07
C LEU A 109 1.15 -6.45 -2.32
N ASN A 110 0.29 -5.48 -2.03
CA ASN A 110 -1.13 -5.56 -2.39
C ASN A 110 -1.29 -5.79 -3.91
N ASN A 111 -0.57 -5.04 -4.75
CA ASN A 111 -0.68 -5.20 -6.20
C ASN A 111 -0.18 -6.54 -6.73
N TYR A 112 0.69 -7.21 -5.97
CA TYR A 112 1.16 -8.57 -6.28
C TYR A 112 0.15 -9.63 -5.84
N PHE A 113 -0.28 -9.60 -4.57
CA PHE A 113 -1.17 -10.61 -4.00
C PHE A 113 -2.63 -10.44 -4.45
N PHE A 114 -3.07 -9.20 -4.66
CA PHE A 114 -4.46 -8.82 -4.93
C PHE A 114 -4.55 -7.91 -6.17
N PRO A 115 -4.21 -8.41 -7.38
CA PRO A 115 -4.13 -7.60 -8.59
C PRO A 115 -5.47 -7.02 -9.08
N ASP A 116 -6.60 -7.56 -8.60
CA ASP A 116 -7.95 -7.08 -8.93
C ASP A 116 -8.33 -5.78 -8.22
N THR A 117 -7.67 -5.50 -7.09
CA THR A 117 -7.80 -4.28 -6.29
C THR A 117 -6.48 -3.51 -6.24
N ALA A 118 -5.64 -3.67 -7.26
CA ALA A 118 -4.34 -3.01 -7.34
C ALA A 118 -4.45 -1.47 -7.26
N TYR A 119 -3.61 -0.88 -6.42
CA TYR A 119 -3.46 0.56 -6.25
C TYR A 119 -2.59 1.17 -7.34
N GLN A 120 -3.04 2.29 -7.90
CA GLN A 120 -2.24 3.14 -8.75
C GLN A 120 -1.89 4.44 -8.04
N LEU A 121 -0.61 4.67 -7.75
CA LEU A 121 -0.14 5.98 -7.26
C LEU A 121 -0.17 6.99 -8.41
N ILE A 122 -1.10 7.95 -8.33
CA ILE A 122 -1.31 8.97 -9.37
C ILE A 122 -0.65 10.31 -9.05
N GLY A 123 -0.30 10.55 -7.78
CA GLY A 123 0.40 11.77 -7.36
C GLY A 123 0.38 11.93 -5.85
N PHE A 124 0.75 13.13 -5.39
CA PHE A 124 0.64 13.54 -3.99
C PHE A 124 -0.26 14.77 -3.86
N TYR A 125 -0.89 14.91 -2.71
CA TYR A 125 -1.71 16.06 -2.34
C TYR A 125 -1.22 16.58 -1.00
N GLU A 126 -1.21 17.89 -0.83
CA GLU A 126 -0.83 18.52 0.43
C GLU A 126 -1.98 19.39 0.93
N GLN A 127 -2.37 19.18 2.17
CA GLN A 127 -3.39 19.95 2.86
C GLN A 127 -3.03 20.05 4.34
N ASP A 128 -3.10 21.26 4.89
CA ASP A 128 -2.87 21.54 6.32
C ASP A 128 -1.54 20.93 6.82
N ASP A 129 -0.45 21.19 6.07
CA ASP A 129 0.92 20.66 6.28
C ASP A 129 1.04 19.12 6.25
N THR A 130 -0.03 18.42 5.92
CA THR A 130 -0.08 16.95 5.81
C THR A 130 0.09 16.53 4.36
N LEU A 131 1.06 15.65 4.12
CA LEU A 131 1.31 15.05 2.81
C LEU A 131 0.48 13.76 2.68
N TYR A 132 -0.31 13.67 1.61
CA TYR A 132 -1.10 12.50 1.27
C TYR A 132 -0.59 11.89 -0.04
N ALA A 133 -0.39 10.58 -0.05
CA ALA A 133 -0.34 9.83 -1.31
C ALA A 133 -1.75 9.76 -1.89
N VAL A 134 -1.87 10.08 -3.17
CA VAL A 134 -3.13 9.96 -3.91
C VAL A 134 -3.08 8.67 -4.72
N VAL A 135 -3.90 7.70 -4.33
CA VAL A 135 -3.99 6.41 -5.02
C VAL A 135 -5.37 6.23 -5.66
N GLU A 136 -5.38 5.67 -6.86
CA GLU A 136 -6.60 5.23 -7.53
C GLU A 136 -6.73 3.71 -7.35
N GLN A 137 -7.94 3.24 -7.05
CA GLN A 137 -8.26 1.82 -6.92
C GLN A 137 -9.60 1.52 -7.60
N LYS A 138 -9.78 0.28 -8.08
CA LYS A 138 -11.08 -0.22 -8.53
C LYS A 138 -12.10 -0.11 -7.40
N PHE A 139 -13.28 0.44 -7.69
CA PHE A 139 -14.42 0.39 -6.78
C PHE A 139 -15.09 -0.98 -6.90
N VAL A 140 -15.27 -1.65 -5.77
CA VAL A 140 -15.93 -2.95 -5.67
C VAL A 140 -17.13 -2.78 -4.75
N GLU A 141 -18.31 -3.18 -5.24
CA GLU A 141 -19.52 -3.26 -4.42
C GLU A 141 -19.64 -4.70 -3.90
N SER A 142 -19.85 -4.88 -2.60
CA SER A 142 -20.13 -6.20 -2.03
C SER A 142 -21.59 -6.58 -2.31
N ASN A 143 -21.86 -7.84 -2.67
CA ASN A 143 -23.23 -8.35 -2.82
C ASN A 143 -23.72 -9.15 -1.61
N CYS A 144 -22.82 -9.51 -0.69
CA CYS A 144 -23.10 -10.17 0.57
C CYS A 144 -22.05 -9.82 1.64
N ASP A 145 -22.28 -10.27 2.87
CA ASP A 145 -21.29 -10.22 3.94
C ASP A 145 -20.17 -11.23 3.66
N THR A 146 -18.93 -10.84 3.93
CA THR A 146 -17.77 -11.70 3.71
C THR A 146 -17.63 -12.73 4.83
N GLU A 147 -17.61 -14.01 4.45
CA GLU A 147 -17.36 -15.10 5.39
C GLU A 147 -15.85 -15.24 5.68
N LEU A 148 -15.45 -14.89 6.91
CA LEU A 148 -14.04 -14.90 7.34
C LEU A 148 -13.35 -16.26 7.21
N GLU A 149 -14.10 -17.37 7.28
CA GLU A 149 -13.51 -18.70 7.07
C GLU A 149 -13.04 -18.88 5.61
N ASN A 150 -13.77 -18.33 4.63
CA ASN A 150 -13.34 -18.37 3.22
C ASN A 150 -12.07 -17.54 3.02
N VAL A 151 -11.96 -16.38 3.67
CA VAL A 151 -10.75 -15.55 3.68
C VAL A 151 -9.56 -16.32 4.25
N LYS A 152 -9.78 -17.01 5.38
CA LYS A 152 -8.75 -17.83 6.03
C LYS A 152 -8.28 -18.98 5.13
N GLN A 153 -9.21 -19.72 4.53
CA GLN A 153 -8.86 -20.81 3.61
C GLN A 153 -8.10 -20.30 2.38
N PHE A 154 -8.53 -19.17 1.82
CA PHE A 154 -7.83 -18.51 0.72
C PHE A 154 -6.38 -18.19 1.10
N LEU A 155 -6.14 -17.57 2.25
CA LEU A 155 -4.80 -17.18 2.69
C LEU A 155 -3.91 -18.38 3.00
N ILE A 156 -4.46 -19.42 3.65
CA ILE A 156 -3.75 -20.68 3.90
C ILE A 156 -3.31 -21.32 2.58
N SER A 157 -4.17 -21.34 1.57
CA SER A 157 -3.83 -21.89 0.25
C SER A 157 -2.71 -21.10 -0.45
N ASN A 158 -2.52 -19.82 -0.08
CA ASN A 158 -1.46 -18.94 -0.56
C ASN A 158 -0.21 -18.91 0.35
N GLY A 159 -0.10 -19.86 1.28
CA GLY A 159 1.08 -20.05 2.14
C GLY A 159 1.16 -19.11 3.34
N PHE A 160 0.07 -18.41 3.66
CA PHE A 160 -0.04 -17.65 4.90
C PHE A 160 -0.53 -18.55 6.04
N VAL A 161 -0.04 -18.27 7.25
CA VAL A 161 -0.45 -18.92 8.49
C VAL A 161 -1.13 -17.88 9.36
N ASN A 162 -2.35 -18.17 9.80
CA ASN A 162 -3.05 -17.32 10.76
C ASN A 162 -2.29 -17.33 12.09
N THR A 163 -1.98 -16.14 12.62
CA THR A 163 -1.21 -16.00 13.86
C THR A 163 -2.13 -15.69 15.04
N ARG A 164 -2.90 -14.59 14.95
CA ARG A 164 -3.87 -14.16 15.95
C ARG A 164 -4.98 -13.40 15.25
N ASN A 165 -6.22 -13.54 15.74
CA ASN A 165 -7.38 -12.88 15.14
C ASN A 165 -7.40 -13.12 13.62
N ASN A 166 -7.41 -12.05 12.81
CA ASN A 166 -7.31 -12.13 11.37
C ASN A 166 -5.96 -11.61 10.84
N ASP A 167 -4.91 -11.72 11.64
CA ASP A 167 -3.54 -11.43 11.21
C ASP A 167 -2.88 -12.71 10.69
N TYR A 168 -2.02 -12.55 9.70
CA TYR A 168 -1.42 -13.64 8.95
C TYR A 168 0.07 -13.42 8.73
N PHE A 169 0.82 -14.52 8.73
CA PHE A 169 2.25 -14.52 8.50
C PHE A 169 2.62 -15.54 7.43
N ASN A 170 3.42 -15.14 6.45
CA ASN A 170 4.03 -16.04 5.49
C ASN A 170 5.48 -16.33 5.91
N PRO A 171 5.78 -17.50 6.52
CA PRO A 171 7.11 -17.83 7.04
C PRO A 171 8.16 -18.05 5.96
N GLU A 172 7.76 -18.52 4.77
CA GLU A 172 8.69 -18.77 3.67
C GLU A 172 9.28 -17.46 3.14
N VAL A 173 8.45 -16.42 3.08
CA VAL A 173 8.82 -15.12 2.51
C VAL A 173 9.23 -14.11 3.58
N GLY A 174 8.67 -14.19 4.78
CA GLY A 174 8.89 -13.22 5.87
C GLY A 174 7.99 -11.98 5.77
N ILE A 175 6.72 -12.18 5.43
CA ILE A 175 5.70 -11.11 5.30
C ILE A 175 4.62 -11.30 6.36
N ILE A 176 4.22 -10.19 6.97
CA ILE A 176 3.03 -10.13 7.84
C ILE A 176 1.93 -9.37 7.06
N LEU A 177 0.70 -9.86 7.14
CA LEU A 177 -0.51 -9.24 6.60
C LEU A 177 -1.50 -9.08 7.75
N GLU A 178 -1.83 -7.83 8.08
CA GLU A 178 -2.72 -7.46 9.17
C GLU A 178 -3.97 -6.74 8.64
N ASP A 179 -4.87 -6.42 9.56
CA ASP A 179 -6.07 -5.61 9.33
C ASP A 179 -7.09 -6.24 8.37
N LEU A 180 -7.15 -7.57 8.32
CA LEU A 180 -8.14 -8.30 7.52
C LEU A 180 -9.42 -8.49 8.33
N HIS A 181 -10.34 -7.55 8.24
CA HIS A 181 -11.71 -7.72 8.75
C HIS A 181 -12.71 -7.78 7.59
N ASP A 182 -13.96 -8.07 7.93
CA ASP A 182 -15.09 -8.15 6.99
C ASP A 182 -15.33 -6.85 6.22
N GLU A 183 -14.94 -5.69 6.76
CA GLU A 183 -15.00 -4.42 6.02
C GLU A 183 -13.83 -4.23 5.02
N ASN A 184 -12.68 -4.87 5.24
CA ASN A 184 -11.47 -4.78 4.38
C ASN A 184 -11.38 -5.91 3.35
N VAL A 185 -12.27 -6.89 3.42
CA VAL A 185 -12.39 -7.95 2.41
C VAL A 185 -13.83 -7.97 1.93
N LEU A 186 -14.06 -7.61 0.67
CA LEU A 186 -15.38 -7.55 0.05
C LEU A 186 -15.65 -8.82 -0.74
N THR A 187 -16.92 -9.26 -0.78
CA THR A 187 -17.32 -10.44 -1.55
C THR A 187 -18.29 -10.05 -2.66
N PHE A 188 -17.96 -10.44 -3.90
CA PHE A 188 -18.83 -10.26 -5.05
C PHE A 188 -18.77 -11.49 -5.96
N ASP A 189 -19.93 -12.10 -6.22
CA ASP A 189 -20.06 -13.34 -7.00
C ASP A 189 -19.05 -14.42 -6.56
N ASP A 190 -19.02 -14.72 -5.26
CA ASP A 190 -18.11 -15.69 -4.61
C ASP A 190 -16.60 -15.37 -4.72
N ASN A 191 -16.22 -14.20 -5.25
CA ASN A 191 -14.83 -13.75 -5.32
C ASN A 191 -14.51 -12.79 -4.18
N LEU A 192 -13.33 -12.96 -3.58
CA LEU A 192 -12.81 -12.09 -2.53
C LEU A 192 -12.01 -10.94 -3.14
N PHE A 193 -12.31 -9.72 -2.71
CA PHE A 193 -11.61 -8.50 -3.09
C PHE A 193 -11.03 -7.83 -1.84
N PHE A 194 -9.71 -7.78 -1.77
CA PHE A 194 -8.99 -7.24 -0.63
C PHE A 194 -8.74 -5.75 -0.83
N ILE A 195 -9.16 -4.93 0.12
CA ILE A 195 -8.93 -3.49 0.15
C ILE A 195 -8.29 -3.09 1.48
N ASP A 196 -7.64 -1.93 1.50
CA ASP A 196 -7.03 -1.34 2.69
C ASP A 196 -6.13 -2.31 3.51
N THR A 197 -5.48 -3.25 2.81
CA THR A 197 -4.58 -4.23 3.42
C THR A 197 -3.34 -3.58 4.01
N VAL A 198 -2.83 -4.15 5.10
CA VAL A 198 -1.61 -3.71 5.77
C VAL A 198 -0.55 -4.80 5.75
N PHE A 199 0.48 -4.60 4.92
CA PHE A 199 1.63 -5.50 4.83
C PHE A 199 2.86 -4.94 5.56
N TYR A 200 3.52 -5.81 6.32
CA TYR A 200 4.83 -5.56 6.91
C TYR A 200 5.88 -6.56 6.43
N LEU A 201 7.10 -6.07 6.20
CA LEU A 201 8.26 -6.89 5.84
C LEU A 201 9.12 -7.13 7.08
N THR A 202 9.35 -8.40 7.40
CA THR A 202 10.25 -8.77 8.50
C THR A 202 11.72 -8.76 8.05
N GLU A 203 12.66 -8.81 8.99
CA GLU A 203 14.08 -9.00 8.67
C GLU A 203 14.34 -10.26 7.82
N ALA A 204 13.55 -11.31 8.04
CA ALA A 204 13.67 -12.55 7.28
C ALA A 204 13.44 -12.32 5.78
N PHE A 205 12.64 -11.33 5.39
CA PHE A 205 12.42 -10.97 3.99
C PHE A 205 13.71 -10.56 3.29
N TYR A 206 14.61 -9.87 3.98
CA TYR A 206 15.84 -9.31 3.41
C TYR A 206 17.04 -10.25 3.46
N LYS A 207 16.93 -11.37 4.19
CA LYS A 207 17.98 -12.41 4.22
C LYS A 207 17.91 -13.24 2.94
N ASP A 208 19.04 -13.43 2.28
CA ASP A 208 19.16 -14.43 1.21
C ASP A 208 18.89 -15.83 1.80
N GLN A 209 18.35 -16.73 0.98
CA GLN A 209 18.23 -18.16 1.35
C GLN A 209 19.59 -18.86 1.28
#